data_AF-A0A2D7REH0-F1
#
_entry.id   AF-A0A2D7REH0-F1
#
_cell.length_a   1.000
_cell.length_b   1.000
_cell.length_c   1.000
_cell.angle_alpha   90.00
_cell.angle_beta   90.00
_cell.angle_gamma   90.00
#
_symmetry.space_group_name_H-M   'P 1'
#
loop_
_entity.id
_entity.type
_entity.pdbx_description
1 polymer ?
#
loop_
_entity_poly.entity_id
_entity_poly.type
_entity_poly.pdbx_seq_one_letter_code
_entity_poly.pdbx_strand_id
1 'polypeptide(L)'
;MNNRADYNAQCIFLFVFLLVGQIVYIYCFNHSLNEKIQLRSLYISTSVYRNLGIYALAVRNNINYQYKLDKRNEYVMLVESQIQQARSNLLSYKQYETFYKTVKEKKWTIVKSNGCSNDIMYVTSPKKLSIKKNTIVIDEDGIIGLTRTDCNDFKCTISLLTNKETRLTVTDDSGSMIGIVENDGNGLKLNFPNVIEDISQDTAIYTAGYHENQPAGYLVAFVDNIQYTQDTPIINLSTPNRPNCPLWVAIYGGKKID
;
A
#
# COMPACT_ATOMS: atom_id res chain seq x y z
N MET A 1 -6.48 58.63 26.75
CA MET A 1 -5.76 57.42 27.23
C MET A 1 -6.70 56.25 27.08
N ASN A 2 -6.53 55.43 26.03
CA ASN A 2 -7.35 54.22 25.86
C ASN A 2 -6.88 53.16 26.86
N ASN A 3 -7.80 52.69 27.69
CA ASN A 3 -7.54 51.70 28.73
C ASN A 3 -7.04 50.41 28.10
N ARG A 4 -5.77 50.05 28.35
CA ARG A 4 -5.17 48.77 27.97
C ARG A 4 -5.99 47.56 28.41
N ALA A 5 -6.75 47.70 29.50
CA ALA A 5 -7.64 46.67 30.00
C ALA A 5 -8.78 46.35 29.01
N ASP A 6 -9.37 47.36 28.37
CA ASP A 6 -10.49 47.19 27.46
C ASP A 6 -10.07 46.52 26.15
N TYR A 7 -8.87 46.85 25.66
CA TYR A 7 -8.31 46.20 24.47
C TYR A 7 -8.03 44.71 24.70
N ASN A 8 -7.45 44.36 25.85
CA ASN A 8 -7.18 42.97 26.19
C ASN A 8 -8.48 42.16 26.38
N ALA A 9 -9.50 42.76 26.99
CA ALA A 9 -10.81 42.13 27.14
C ALA A 9 -11.48 41.88 25.78
N GLN A 10 -11.39 42.82 24.85
CA GLN A 10 -11.90 42.65 23.48
C GLN A 10 -11.18 41.54 22.72
N CYS A 11 -9.85 41.45 22.82
CA CYS A 11 -9.09 40.37 22.19
C CYS A 11 -9.43 38.99 22.75
N ILE A 12 -9.59 38.87 24.07
CA ILE A 12 -9.98 37.61 24.73
C ILE A 12 -11.39 37.21 24.28
N PHE A 13 -12.33 38.14 24.26
CA PHE A 13 -13.70 37.88 23.84
C PHE A 13 -13.79 37.40 22.39
N LEU A 14 -13.07 38.08 21.48
CA LEU A 14 -13.06 37.74 20.06
C LEU A 14 -12.42 36.38 19.80
N PHE A 15 -11.37 36.03 20.57
CA PHE A 15 -10.74 34.71 20.54
C PHE A 15 -11.69 33.60 21.01
N VAL A 16 -12.36 33.79 22.16
CA VAL A 16 -13.32 32.82 22.70
C VAL A 16 -14.50 32.63 21.74
N PHE A 17 -15.00 33.72 21.15
CA PHE A 17 -16.10 33.67 20.19
C PHE A 17 -15.75 32.86 18.93
N LEU A 18 -14.55 33.07 18.35
CA LEU A 18 -14.08 32.29 17.21
C LEU A 18 -13.90 30.81 17.54
N LEU A 19 -13.40 30.52 18.75
CA LEU A 19 -13.16 29.14 19.21
C LEU A 19 -14.48 28.38 19.42
N VAL A 20 -15.48 29.03 20.03
CA VAL A 20 -16.84 28.47 20.17
C VAL A 20 -17.51 28.29 18.81
N GLY A 21 -17.39 29.26 17.91
CA GLY A 21 -17.93 29.16 16.55
C GLY A 21 -17.36 27.97 15.78
N GLN A 22 -16.07 27.68 15.94
CA GLN A 22 -15.43 26.52 15.34
C GLN A 22 -15.90 25.19 15.94
N ILE A 23 -16.07 25.11 17.26
CA ILE A 23 -16.60 23.91 17.91
C ILE A 23 -18.02 23.61 17.41
N VAL A 24 -18.88 24.63 17.34
CA VAL A 24 -20.26 24.49 16.83
C VAL A 24 -20.25 24.07 15.36
N TYR A 25 -19.39 24.68 14.54
CA TYR A 25 -19.27 24.34 13.13
C TYR A 25 -18.84 22.86 12.93
N ILE A 26 -17.84 22.40 13.69
CA ILE A 26 -17.37 21.00 13.66
C ILE A 26 -18.47 20.02 14.09
N TYR A 27 -19.29 20.40 15.07
CA TYR A 27 -20.35 19.53 15.59
C TYR A 27 -21.56 19.46 14.63
N CYS A 28 -21.85 20.56 13.93
CA CYS A 28 -22.99 20.65 13.01
C CYS A 28 -22.71 20.07 11.62
N PHE A 29 -21.45 20.10 11.14
CA PHE A 29 -21.10 19.65 9.80
C PHE A 29 -20.18 18.43 9.86
N ASN A 30 -20.75 17.26 9.56
CA ASN A 30 -20.03 15.98 9.51
C ASN A 30 -19.01 16.03 8.35
N HIS A 31 -17.74 16.28 8.68
CA HIS A 31 -16.78 16.88 7.73
C HIS A 31 -16.14 15.95 6.69
N SER A 32 -15.93 16.52 5.50
CA SER A 32 -15.17 15.95 4.39
C SER A 32 -13.64 16.04 4.63
N LEU A 33 -12.85 15.27 3.88
CA LEU A 33 -11.38 15.19 4.03
C LEU A 33 -10.69 16.57 3.91
N ASN A 34 -11.20 17.45 3.03
CA ASN A 34 -10.65 18.79 2.83
C ASN A 34 -10.76 19.66 4.10
N GLU A 35 -11.84 19.53 4.86
CA GLU A 35 -12.07 20.33 6.06
C GLU A 35 -11.22 19.83 7.23
N LYS A 36 -10.94 18.51 7.31
CA LYS A 36 -9.96 17.98 8.27
C LYS A 36 -8.54 18.49 8.01
N ILE A 37 -8.17 18.67 6.74
CA ILE A 37 -6.88 19.27 6.35
C ILE A 37 -6.86 20.75 6.72
N GLN A 38 -7.93 21.49 6.45
CA GLN A 38 -8.05 22.90 6.85
C GLN A 38 -7.98 23.08 8.37
N LEU A 39 -8.73 22.30 9.15
CA LEU A 39 -8.70 22.34 10.62
C LEU A 39 -7.32 21.99 11.21
N ARG A 40 -6.63 20.98 10.65
CA ARG A 40 -5.25 20.66 11.06
C ARG A 40 -4.26 21.76 10.68
N SER A 41 -4.39 22.34 9.49
CA SER A 41 -3.56 23.48 9.06
C SER A 41 -3.77 24.70 9.97
N LEU A 42 -5.00 24.89 10.47
CA LEU A 42 -5.37 25.96 11.39
C LEU A 42 -4.83 25.69 12.81
N TYR A 43 -4.91 24.45 13.29
CA TYR A 43 -4.34 24.02 14.57
C TYR A 43 -2.80 24.15 14.59
N ILE A 44 -2.14 23.80 13.48
CA ILE A 44 -0.68 23.94 13.32
C ILE A 44 -0.31 25.41 13.19
N SER A 45 -1.09 26.22 12.48
CA SER A 45 -0.88 27.66 12.46
C SER A 45 -0.99 28.21 13.89
N THR A 46 -2.02 27.82 14.64
CA THR A 46 -2.21 28.31 16.02
C THR A 46 -1.19 27.76 17.00
N SER A 47 -0.56 26.60 16.78
CA SER A 47 0.54 26.11 17.62
C SER A 47 1.87 26.81 17.31
N VAL A 48 2.18 27.02 16.02
CA VAL A 48 3.35 27.78 15.56
C VAL A 48 3.25 29.25 15.97
N TYR A 49 2.05 29.83 15.87
CA TYR A 49 1.75 31.21 16.28
C TYR A 49 1.39 31.33 17.76
N ARG A 50 1.16 30.26 18.53
CA ARG A 50 0.87 30.36 19.99
C ARG A 50 2.03 30.93 20.79
N ASN A 51 3.26 30.87 20.26
CA ASN A 51 4.41 31.62 20.75
C ASN A 51 4.31 33.13 20.43
N LEU A 52 3.10 33.67 20.33
CA LEU A 52 2.79 35.06 20.00
C LEU A 52 3.36 36.06 21.02
N GLY A 53 3.61 35.65 22.26
CA GLY A 53 4.33 36.46 23.25
C GLY A 53 5.79 36.71 22.85
N ILE A 54 6.47 35.67 22.33
CA ILE A 54 7.83 35.76 21.78
C ILE A 54 7.82 36.48 20.43
N TYR A 55 6.79 36.24 19.60
CA TYR A 55 6.58 36.92 18.32
C TYR A 55 6.37 38.43 18.49
N ALA A 56 5.56 38.87 19.46
CA ALA A 56 5.33 40.29 19.76
C ALA A 56 6.59 40.97 20.32
N LEU A 57 7.36 40.28 21.17
CA LEU A 57 8.67 40.74 21.64
C LEU A 57 9.70 40.86 20.51
N ALA A 58 9.72 39.89 19.58
CA ALA A 58 10.62 39.88 18.43
C ALA A 58 10.18 40.81 17.30
N VAL A 59 8.91 41.22 17.21
CA VAL A 59 8.45 42.27 16.28
C VAL A 59 8.86 43.66 16.76
N ARG A 60 9.04 43.83 18.08
CA ARG A 60 9.46 45.09 18.71
C ARG A 60 10.95 45.38 18.52
N ASN A 61 11.77 44.34 18.35
CA ASN A 61 13.20 44.45 18.07
C ASN A 61 13.45 44.07 16.59
N ASN A 62 14.08 44.96 15.82
CA ASN A 62 14.19 44.95 14.35
C ASN A 62 15.03 43.79 13.74
N ILE A 63 15.03 42.60 14.35
CA ILE A 63 15.86 41.43 14.01
C ILE A 63 15.16 40.48 12.99
N ASN A 64 13.94 40.80 12.57
CA ASN A 64 12.95 39.73 12.39
C ASN A 64 12.42 39.55 10.95
N TYR A 65 13.24 39.72 9.91
CA TYR A 65 12.85 39.28 8.56
C TYR A 65 13.25 37.82 8.31
N GLN A 66 14.48 37.43 8.70
CA GLN A 66 14.98 36.07 8.55
C GLN A 66 14.15 35.05 9.34
N TYR A 67 13.91 35.30 10.63
CA TYR A 67 13.10 34.41 11.47
C TYR A 67 11.64 34.31 11.02
N LYS A 68 11.06 35.40 10.46
CA LYS A 68 9.73 35.36 9.81
C LYS A 68 9.73 34.47 8.58
N LEU A 69 10.76 34.57 7.74
CA LEU A 69 10.94 33.70 6.57
C LEU A 69 11.12 32.24 6.99
N ASP A 70 11.94 31.95 7.99
CA ASP A 70 12.20 30.59 8.46
C ASP A 70 10.93 29.93 9.01
N LYS A 71 10.15 30.65 9.82
CA LYS A 71 8.87 30.14 10.34
C LYS A 71 7.82 29.96 9.26
N ARG A 72 7.80 30.83 8.26
CA ARG A 72 6.95 30.64 7.06
C ARG A 72 7.36 29.39 6.29
N ASN A 73 8.66 29.19 6.05
CA ASN A 73 9.18 28.04 5.34
C ASN A 73 8.89 26.72 6.09
N GLU A 74 9.06 26.70 7.40
CA GLU A 74 8.70 25.57 8.27
C GLU A 74 7.20 25.24 8.13
N TYR A 75 6.33 26.24 8.18
CA TYR A 75 4.89 26.06 7.98
C TYR A 75 4.56 25.54 6.58
N VAL A 76 5.16 26.10 5.53
CA VAL A 76 4.96 25.65 4.15
C VAL A 76 5.38 24.19 3.99
N MET A 77 6.56 23.81 4.48
CA MET A 77 7.02 22.41 4.42
C MET A 77 6.09 21.45 5.18
N LEU A 78 5.57 21.86 6.34
CA LEU A 78 4.61 21.06 7.10
C LEU A 78 3.30 20.87 6.33
N VAL A 79 2.76 21.94 5.73
CA VAL A 79 1.54 21.87 4.92
C VAL A 79 1.77 21.03 3.66
N GLU A 80 2.88 21.21 2.97
CA GLU A 80 3.26 20.40 1.81
C GLU A 80 3.37 18.92 2.17
N SER A 81 4.03 18.58 3.28
CA SER A 81 4.11 17.21 3.78
C SER A 81 2.73 16.61 4.04
N GLN A 82 1.81 17.37 4.64
CA GLN A 82 0.43 16.92 4.86
C GLN A 82 -0.35 16.74 3.56
N ILE A 83 -0.20 17.64 2.60
CA ILE A 83 -0.82 17.52 1.27
C ILE A 83 -0.29 16.26 0.57
N GLN A 84 1.01 16.01 0.63
CA GLN A 84 1.61 14.81 0.06
C GLN A 84 1.11 13.54 0.76
N GLN A 85 1.00 13.54 2.09
CA GLN A 85 0.43 12.42 2.84
C GLN A 85 -1.04 12.17 2.45
N ALA A 86 -1.85 13.23 2.33
CA ALA A 86 -3.25 13.13 1.92
C ALA A 86 -3.38 12.60 0.48
N ARG A 87 -2.55 13.09 -0.45
CA ARG A 87 -2.49 12.60 -1.83
C ARG A 87 -2.09 11.12 -1.90
N SER A 88 -1.08 10.72 -1.12
CA SER A 88 -0.66 9.33 -1.00
C SER A 88 -1.78 8.44 -0.47
N ASN A 89 -2.52 8.89 0.55
CA ASN A 89 -3.67 8.16 1.09
C ASN A 89 -4.81 8.03 0.07
N LEU A 90 -5.09 9.09 -0.69
CA LEU A 90 -6.10 9.07 -1.74
C LEU A 90 -5.72 8.12 -2.88
N LEU A 91 -4.47 8.13 -3.32
CA LEU A 91 -3.95 7.20 -4.33
C LEU A 91 -4.04 5.76 -3.84
N SER A 92 -3.59 5.49 -2.62
CA SER A 92 -3.73 4.18 -1.97
C SER A 92 -5.18 3.71 -1.90
N TYR A 93 -6.12 4.61 -1.58
CA TYR A 93 -7.54 4.28 -1.52
C TYR A 93 -8.10 3.96 -2.91
N LYS A 94 -7.72 4.72 -3.96
CA LYS A 94 -8.11 4.43 -5.35
C LYS A 94 -7.58 3.07 -5.83
N GLN A 95 -6.34 2.73 -5.47
CA GLN A 95 -5.76 1.42 -5.76
C GLN A 95 -6.54 0.31 -5.06
N TYR A 96 -6.86 0.49 -3.77
CA TYR A 96 -7.71 -0.45 -3.03
C TYR A 96 -9.07 -0.65 -3.69
N GLU A 97 -9.77 0.42 -4.08
CA GLU A 97 -11.08 0.34 -4.73
C GLU A 97 -11.03 -0.39 -6.08
N THR A 98 -9.98 -0.13 -6.87
CA THR A 98 -9.76 -0.80 -8.17
C THR A 98 -9.55 -2.29 -7.96
N PHE A 99 -8.64 -2.64 -7.06
CA PHE A 99 -8.32 -4.02 -6.73
C PHE A 99 -9.50 -4.77 -6.09
N TYR A 100 -10.25 -4.12 -5.21
CA TYR A 100 -11.46 -4.69 -4.59
C TYR A 100 -12.53 -5.05 -5.62
N LYS A 101 -12.68 -4.25 -6.70
CA LYS A 101 -13.60 -4.57 -7.79
C LYS A 101 -13.17 -5.79 -8.59
N THR A 102 -11.87 -5.93 -8.86
CA THR A 102 -11.29 -7.08 -9.58
C THR A 102 -11.47 -8.39 -8.81
N VAL A 103 -11.44 -8.32 -7.48
CA VAL A 103 -11.33 -9.50 -6.59
C VAL A 103 -12.66 -9.86 -5.89
N LYS A 104 -13.77 -9.21 -6.28
CA LYS A 104 -15.09 -9.29 -5.61
C LYS A 104 -15.70 -10.70 -5.59
N GLU A 105 -15.23 -11.63 -6.41
CA GLU A 105 -15.70 -13.01 -6.40
C GLU A 105 -15.17 -13.77 -5.16
N LYS A 106 -16.10 -14.38 -4.43
CA LYS A 106 -15.96 -14.74 -3.01
C LYS A 106 -14.79 -15.70 -2.77
N LYS A 107 -13.75 -15.24 -2.04
CA LYS A 107 -12.81 -15.99 -1.14
C LYS A 107 -11.52 -15.23 -0.81
N TRP A 108 -11.40 -13.98 -1.25
CA TRP A 108 -10.19 -13.20 -1.07
C TRP A 108 -10.24 -12.28 0.16
N THR A 109 -9.11 -12.18 0.86
CA THR A 109 -8.88 -11.20 1.92
C THR A 109 -7.84 -10.21 1.46
N ILE A 110 -8.24 -8.94 1.36
CA ILE A 110 -7.34 -7.85 1.00
C ILE A 110 -6.56 -7.43 2.24
N VAL A 111 -5.25 -7.35 2.08
CA VAL A 111 -4.31 -6.98 3.14
C VAL A 111 -3.37 -5.90 2.64
N LYS A 112 -2.81 -5.14 3.59
CA LYS A 112 -1.88 -4.05 3.30
C LYS A 112 -0.45 -4.51 3.51
N SER A 113 0.43 -4.23 2.56
CA SER A 113 1.87 -4.41 2.71
C SER A 113 2.45 -3.35 3.66
N ASN A 114 3.31 -3.80 4.58
CA ASN A 114 4.09 -2.95 5.48
C ASN A 114 5.57 -2.88 5.10
N GLY A 115 5.97 -3.58 4.04
CA GLY A 115 7.34 -3.67 3.58
C GLY A 115 7.65 -5.02 2.95
N CYS A 116 8.70 -5.04 2.14
CA CYS A 116 9.20 -6.22 1.47
C CYS A 116 10.73 -6.17 1.42
N SER A 117 11.32 -7.37 1.39
CA SER A 117 12.66 -7.62 0.88
C SER A 117 12.54 -8.33 -0.48
N ASN A 118 13.67 -8.68 -1.09
CA ASN A 118 13.68 -9.34 -2.40
C ASN A 118 12.82 -10.61 -2.43
N ASP A 119 12.74 -11.37 -1.33
CA ASP A 119 12.12 -12.71 -1.30
C ASP A 119 10.91 -12.81 -0.38
N ILE A 120 10.62 -11.77 0.42
CA ILE A 120 9.64 -11.81 1.49
C ILE A 120 8.84 -10.51 1.53
N MET A 121 7.53 -10.61 1.70
CA MET A 121 6.66 -9.47 1.98
C MET A 121 5.94 -9.65 3.32
N TYR A 122 5.85 -8.56 4.07
CA TYR A 122 5.13 -8.51 5.35
C TYR A 122 3.82 -7.77 5.15
N VAL A 123 2.71 -8.41 5.51
CA VAL A 123 1.38 -7.82 5.36
C VAL A 123 0.63 -7.78 6.67
N THR A 124 -0.24 -6.80 6.80
CA THR A 124 -1.22 -6.69 7.88
C THR A 124 -2.63 -6.62 7.36
N SER A 125 -3.51 -7.28 8.08
CA SER A 125 -4.95 -7.22 7.89
C SER A 125 -5.59 -6.43 9.03
N PRO A 126 -6.64 -5.63 8.78
CA PRO A 126 -7.44 -5.03 9.83
C PRO A 126 -8.27 -6.09 10.61
N LYS A 127 -8.43 -7.30 10.06
CA LYS A 127 -9.17 -8.41 10.66
C LYS A 127 -8.25 -9.60 10.91
N LYS A 128 -8.53 -10.40 11.95
CA LYS A 128 -7.79 -11.62 12.24
C LYS A 128 -7.85 -12.57 11.03
N LEU A 129 -6.69 -13.02 10.57
CA LEU A 129 -6.58 -13.97 9.47
C LEU A 129 -6.74 -15.40 9.99
N SER A 130 -7.23 -16.27 9.11
CA SER A 130 -7.24 -17.72 9.30
C SER A 130 -6.92 -18.35 7.96
N ILE A 131 -5.67 -18.15 7.54
CA ILE A 131 -5.17 -18.52 6.22
C ILE A 131 -4.07 -19.55 6.41
N LYS A 132 -4.15 -20.67 5.68
CA LYS A 132 -3.15 -21.74 5.75
C LYS A 132 -1.85 -21.32 5.04
N LYS A 133 -0.76 -22.00 5.34
CA LYS A 133 0.50 -21.96 4.58
C LYS A 133 0.27 -22.34 3.11
N ASN A 134 1.14 -21.85 2.22
CA ASN A 134 1.14 -22.10 0.78
C ASN A 134 -0.14 -21.62 0.08
N THR A 135 -0.80 -20.63 0.67
CA THR A 135 -1.99 -20.01 0.10
C THR A 135 -1.57 -18.91 -0.85
N ILE A 136 -2.27 -18.84 -1.97
CA ILE A 136 -1.93 -17.94 -3.06
C ILE A 136 -2.13 -16.48 -2.68
N VAL A 137 -1.21 -15.62 -3.15
CA VAL A 137 -1.30 -14.18 -3.00
C VAL A 137 -1.16 -13.50 -4.36
N ILE A 138 -2.09 -12.58 -4.65
CA ILE A 138 -2.13 -11.80 -5.89
C ILE A 138 -2.06 -10.30 -5.62
N ASP A 139 -1.58 -9.57 -6.62
CA ASP A 139 -1.86 -8.15 -6.82
C ASP A 139 -2.74 -7.96 -8.08
N GLU A 140 -2.78 -6.76 -8.63
CA GLU A 140 -3.56 -6.44 -9.83
C GLU A 140 -3.06 -7.11 -11.12
N ASP A 141 -1.78 -7.50 -11.16
CA ASP A 141 -1.12 -8.08 -12.33
C ASP A 141 -0.98 -9.61 -12.25
N GLY A 142 -1.39 -10.22 -11.13
CA GLY A 142 -1.40 -11.66 -10.94
C GLY A 142 -0.64 -12.10 -9.70
N ILE A 143 -0.03 -13.27 -9.76
CA ILE A 143 0.58 -13.94 -8.62
C ILE A 143 1.88 -13.25 -8.21
N ILE A 144 2.00 -12.93 -6.93
CA ILE A 144 3.24 -12.39 -6.34
C ILE A 144 3.97 -13.42 -5.48
N GLY A 145 3.27 -14.44 -5.00
CA GLY A 145 3.84 -15.42 -4.08
C GLY A 145 2.81 -16.24 -3.29
N LEU A 146 3.30 -16.83 -2.20
CA LEU A 146 2.56 -17.75 -1.34
C LEU A 146 2.72 -17.36 0.14
N THR A 147 1.71 -17.61 0.97
CA THR A 147 1.87 -17.48 2.43
C THR A 147 2.94 -18.44 2.95
N ARG A 148 3.90 -17.92 3.71
CA ARG A 148 5.06 -18.69 4.18
C ARG A 148 4.72 -19.65 5.32
N THR A 149 3.79 -19.24 6.17
CA THR A 149 3.29 -19.98 7.35
C THR A 149 1.78 -19.84 7.44
N ASP A 150 1.16 -20.61 8.35
CA ASP A 150 -0.22 -20.35 8.73
C ASP A 150 -0.33 -18.94 9.34
N CYS A 151 -1.28 -18.17 8.85
CA CYS A 151 -1.55 -16.81 9.26
C CYS A 151 -2.83 -16.79 10.09
N ASN A 152 -2.64 -16.88 11.41
CA ASN A 152 -3.70 -17.00 12.41
C ASN A 152 -3.96 -15.70 13.19
N ASP A 153 -3.37 -14.58 12.74
CA ASP A 153 -3.43 -13.29 13.43
C ASP A 153 -3.57 -12.13 12.42
N PHE A 154 -3.40 -10.88 12.85
CA PHE A 154 -3.45 -9.70 11.98
C PHE A 154 -2.24 -9.55 11.05
N LYS A 155 -1.19 -10.36 11.24
CA LYS A 155 0.06 -10.30 10.46
C LYS A 155 0.25 -11.60 9.68
N CYS A 156 0.78 -11.47 8.48
CA CYS A 156 1.14 -12.61 7.64
C CYS A 156 2.45 -12.32 6.91
N THR A 157 3.20 -13.38 6.64
CA THR A 157 4.44 -13.31 5.87
C THR A 157 4.25 -14.06 4.57
N ILE A 158 4.63 -13.45 3.46
CA ILE A 158 4.47 -13.97 2.10
C ILE A 158 5.87 -14.25 1.56
N SER A 159 6.10 -15.47 1.06
CA SER A 159 7.26 -15.79 0.23
C SER A 159 6.95 -15.38 -1.20
N LEU A 160 7.75 -14.47 -1.76
CA LEU A 160 7.59 -14.00 -3.12
C LEU A 160 8.04 -15.08 -4.13
N LEU A 161 7.66 -14.94 -5.41
CA LEU A 161 8.13 -15.84 -6.48
C LEU A 161 9.64 -15.82 -6.67
N THR A 162 10.29 -14.72 -6.28
CA THR A 162 11.74 -14.55 -6.24
C THR A 162 12.42 -15.42 -5.19
N ASN A 163 11.69 -15.92 -4.18
CA ASN A 163 12.24 -16.80 -3.17
C ASN A 163 12.49 -18.21 -3.74
N LYS A 164 13.70 -18.76 -3.55
CA LYS A 164 14.10 -20.09 -4.03
C LYS A 164 13.29 -21.26 -3.47
N GLU A 165 12.65 -21.06 -2.33
CA GLU A 165 11.79 -22.07 -1.70
C GLU A 165 10.35 -22.04 -2.24
N THR A 166 9.97 -20.98 -2.97
CA THR A 166 8.63 -20.85 -3.53
C THR A 166 8.51 -21.71 -4.79
N ARG A 167 7.55 -22.64 -4.76
CA ARG A 167 7.22 -23.51 -5.88
C ARG A 167 5.74 -23.45 -6.18
N LEU A 168 5.39 -23.39 -7.46
CA LEU A 168 4.01 -23.36 -7.94
C LEU A 168 3.81 -24.34 -9.08
N THR A 169 2.74 -25.12 -9.00
CA THR A 169 2.30 -25.92 -10.15
C THR A 169 1.50 -25.02 -11.08
N VAL A 170 1.93 -24.95 -12.32
CA VAL A 170 1.39 -24.03 -13.33
C VAL A 170 0.94 -24.76 -14.56
N THR A 171 0.21 -24.05 -15.41
CA THR A 171 -0.31 -24.50 -16.68
C THR A 171 -0.31 -23.36 -17.70
N ASP A 172 -0.47 -23.67 -18.98
CA ASP A 172 -0.71 -22.69 -20.03
C ASP A 172 -2.20 -22.34 -20.11
N ASP A 173 -2.59 -21.43 -21.01
CA ASP A 173 -4.00 -21.03 -21.18
C ASP A 173 -4.92 -22.19 -21.59
N SER A 174 -4.39 -23.18 -22.32
CA SER A 174 -5.17 -24.35 -22.75
C SER A 174 -5.36 -25.41 -21.66
N GLY A 175 -4.59 -25.36 -20.58
CA GLY A 175 -4.58 -26.40 -19.54
C GLY A 175 -3.81 -27.67 -19.91
N SER A 176 -3.15 -27.70 -21.08
CA SER A 176 -2.50 -28.91 -21.62
C SER A 176 -1.08 -29.10 -21.08
N MET A 177 -0.37 -27.99 -20.91
CA MET A 177 0.97 -27.96 -20.33
C MET A 177 0.84 -27.88 -18.81
N ILE A 178 1.61 -28.69 -18.09
CA ILE A 178 1.74 -28.65 -16.64
C ILE A 178 3.23 -28.68 -16.32
N GLY A 179 3.66 -27.77 -15.45
CA GLY A 179 5.03 -27.74 -14.96
C GLY A 179 5.12 -27.10 -13.58
N ILE A 180 6.36 -26.93 -13.11
CA ILE A 180 6.67 -26.34 -11.81
C ILE A 180 7.45 -25.04 -12.05
N VAL A 181 6.92 -23.94 -11.54
CA VAL A 181 7.63 -22.67 -11.49
C VAL A 181 8.40 -22.55 -10.19
N GLU A 182 9.69 -22.26 -10.29
CA GLU A 182 10.57 -21.96 -9.15
C GLU A 182 11.69 -20.97 -9.55
N ASN A 183 12.28 -20.29 -8.57
CA ASN A 183 13.47 -19.47 -8.78
C ASN A 183 14.73 -20.25 -8.36
N ASP A 184 15.68 -20.43 -9.28
CA ASP A 184 16.95 -21.13 -9.00
C ASP A 184 18.05 -20.19 -8.42
N GLY A 185 17.77 -18.89 -8.37
CA GLY A 185 18.68 -17.82 -7.98
C GLY A 185 19.20 -16.98 -9.15
N ASN A 186 19.03 -17.46 -10.38
CA ASN A 186 19.36 -16.71 -11.60
C ASN A 186 18.10 -16.19 -12.31
N GLY A 187 16.91 -16.53 -11.83
CA GLY A 187 15.65 -16.10 -12.40
C GLY A 187 14.53 -17.12 -12.18
N LEU A 188 13.33 -16.73 -12.56
CA LEU A 188 12.17 -17.61 -12.52
C LEU A 188 12.23 -18.59 -13.69
N LYS A 189 12.01 -19.88 -13.44
CA LYS A 189 12.10 -20.94 -14.45
C LYS A 189 10.90 -21.84 -14.41
N LEU A 190 10.51 -22.35 -15.57
CA LEU A 190 9.56 -23.45 -15.69
C LEU A 190 10.33 -24.76 -15.82
N ASN A 191 10.18 -25.61 -14.81
CA ASN A 191 10.82 -26.92 -14.72
C ASN A 191 9.78 -28.04 -14.93
N PHE A 192 10.26 -29.15 -15.49
CA PHE A 192 9.48 -30.36 -15.72
C PHE A 192 8.14 -30.17 -16.49
N PRO A 193 8.10 -29.39 -17.59
CA PRO A 193 6.91 -29.35 -18.42
C PRO A 193 6.62 -30.75 -19.00
N ASN A 194 5.37 -31.20 -18.91
CA ASN A 194 4.92 -32.45 -19.53
C ASN A 194 4.88 -32.38 -21.06
N VAL A 195 4.69 -31.18 -21.62
CA VAL A 195 4.63 -30.88 -23.06
C VAL A 195 5.42 -29.60 -23.33
N ILE A 196 6.33 -29.63 -24.31
CA ILE A 196 7.19 -28.49 -24.66
C ILE A 196 6.84 -27.92 -26.04
N GLU A 197 6.32 -28.75 -26.95
CA GLU A 197 6.07 -28.39 -28.35
C GLU A 197 5.08 -27.23 -28.51
N ASP A 198 4.20 -27.05 -27.52
CA ASP A 198 3.17 -26.01 -27.51
C ASP A 198 3.61 -24.72 -26.80
N ILE A 199 4.82 -24.69 -26.22
CA ILE A 199 5.33 -23.51 -25.50
C ILE A 199 6.15 -22.64 -26.46
N SER A 200 5.77 -21.37 -26.55
CA SER A 200 6.48 -20.36 -27.33
C SER A 200 6.89 -19.17 -26.47
N GLN A 201 7.77 -18.32 -26.99
CA GLN A 201 8.06 -17.03 -26.37
C GLN A 201 6.76 -16.23 -26.19
N ASP A 202 6.67 -15.46 -25.10
CA ASP A 202 5.52 -14.66 -24.68
C ASP A 202 4.28 -15.47 -24.27
N THR A 203 4.37 -16.81 -24.24
CA THR A 203 3.30 -17.66 -23.71
C THR A 203 3.04 -17.32 -22.24
N ALA A 204 1.78 -17.05 -21.90
CA ALA A 204 1.35 -16.76 -20.55
C ALA A 204 1.17 -18.05 -19.73
N ILE A 205 1.63 -18.01 -18.49
CA ILE A 205 1.64 -19.13 -17.56
C ILE A 205 0.72 -18.82 -16.38
N TYR A 206 -0.19 -19.74 -16.06
CA TYR A 206 -1.23 -19.59 -15.06
C TYR A 206 -1.12 -20.65 -13.96
N THR A 207 -1.76 -20.43 -12.82
CA THR A 207 -1.87 -21.47 -11.79
C THR A 207 -2.73 -22.64 -12.23
N ALA A 208 -2.30 -23.86 -11.91
CA ALA A 208 -2.96 -25.08 -12.39
C ALA A 208 -4.16 -25.54 -11.52
N GLY A 209 -4.28 -25.07 -10.27
CA GLY A 209 -5.42 -25.45 -9.41
C GLY A 209 -5.28 -26.76 -8.63
N TYR A 210 -4.12 -27.41 -8.59
CA TYR A 210 -3.95 -28.72 -7.93
C TYR A 210 -3.96 -28.69 -6.40
N HIS A 211 -3.93 -27.51 -5.78
CA HIS A 211 -3.97 -27.35 -4.33
C HIS A 211 -5.19 -26.55 -3.90
N GLU A 212 -5.83 -26.97 -2.79
CA GLU A 212 -7.04 -26.32 -2.26
C GLU A 212 -6.85 -24.80 -2.04
N ASN A 213 -5.65 -24.39 -1.66
CA ASN A 213 -5.30 -22.99 -1.38
C ASN A 213 -4.69 -22.23 -2.58
N GLN A 214 -4.64 -22.86 -3.76
CA GLN A 214 -4.06 -22.31 -4.99
C GLN A 214 -5.03 -22.54 -6.15
N PRO A 215 -6.08 -21.73 -6.28
CA PRO A 215 -7.05 -21.84 -7.37
C PRO A 215 -6.37 -21.69 -8.74
N ALA A 216 -6.98 -22.28 -9.78
CA ALA A 216 -6.50 -22.20 -11.15
C ALA A 216 -6.77 -20.84 -11.80
N GLY A 217 -6.04 -20.55 -12.88
CA GLY A 217 -6.35 -19.44 -13.81
C GLY A 217 -5.78 -18.08 -13.43
N TYR A 218 -4.84 -18.01 -12.48
CA TYR A 218 -4.18 -16.75 -12.13
C TYR A 218 -2.82 -16.64 -12.80
N LEU A 219 -2.59 -15.51 -13.49
CA LEU A 219 -1.34 -15.24 -14.21
C LEU A 219 -0.15 -15.26 -13.26
N VAL A 220 0.86 -16.05 -13.59
CA VAL A 220 2.12 -16.18 -12.86
C VAL A 220 3.25 -15.43 -13.56
N ALA A 221 3.45 -15.73 -14.85
CA ALA A 221 4.59 -15.26 -15.61
C ALA A 221 4.36 -15.37 -17.12
N PHE A 222 5.30 -14.83 -17.89
CA PHE A 222 5.43 -15.01 -19.33
C PHE A 222 6.73 -15.75 -19.65
N VAL A 223 6.74 -16.51 -20.75
CA VAL A 223 7.94 -17.18 -21.25
C VAL A 223 8.86 -16.17 -21.95
N ASP A 224 10.06 -15.96 -21.41
CA ASP A 224 11.04 -15.05 -22.01
C ASP A 224 11.84 -15.71 -23.12
N ASN A 225 12.41 -16.89 -22.83
CA ASN A 225 13.18 -17.67 -23.77
C ASN A 225 13.22 -19.15 -23.39
N ILE A 226 13.50 -19.98 -24.39
CA ILE A 226 13.62 -21.42 -24.25
C ILE A 226 15.04 -21.80 -24.67
N GLN A 227 15.83 -22.35 -23.75
CA GLN A 227 17.18 -22.83 -23.99
C GLN A 227 17.18 -24.35 -24.02
N TYR A 228 17.51 -24.93 -25.17
CA TYR A 228 17.64 -26.37 -25.31
C TYR A 228 19.03 -26.81 -24.83
N THR A 229 19.10 -27.44 -23.66
CA THR A 229 20.30 -28.16 -23.22
C THR A 229 20.20 -29.64 -23.61
N GLN A 230 21.30 -30.38 -23.50
CA GLN A 230 21.35 -31.79 -23.93
C GLN A 230 20.36 -32.70 -23.16
N ASP A 231 19.99 -32.33 -21.93
CA ASP A 231 19.20 -33.18 -21.05
C ASP A 231 17.75 -32.69 -20.87
N THR A 232 17.54 -31.38 -20.74
CA THR A 232 16.20 -30.77 -20.58
C THR A 232 16.15 -29.34 -21.12
N PRO A 233 15.01 -28.88 -21.69
CA PRO A 233 14.85 -27.47 -22.00
C PRO A 233 14.74 -26.66 -20.70
N ILE A 234 15.47 -25.56 -20.65
CA ILE A 234 15.38 -24.55 -19.60
C ILE A 234 14.49 -23.43 -20.15
N ILE A 235 13.31 -23.27 -19.57
CA ILE A 235 12.37 -22.22 -19.95
C ILE A 235 12.47 -21.10 -18.93
N ASN A 236 13.02 -19.97 -19.35
CA ASN A 236 13.16 -18.80 -18.50
C ASN A 236 11.87 -17.97 -18.55
N LEU A 237 11.47 -17.46 -17.39
CA LEU A 237 10.22 -16.74 -17.21
C LEU A 237 10.46 -15.32 -16.67
N SER A 238 9.63 -14.38 -17.08
CA SER A 238 9.50 -13.07 -16.45
C SER A 238 8.16 -12.90 -15.77
N THR A 239 8.17 -12.22 -14.62
CA THR A 239 6.93 -11.77 -13.99
C THR A 239 6.41 -10.52 -14.72
N PRO A 240 5.08 -10.30 -14.76
CA PRO A 240 4.50 -9.05 -15.25
C PRO A 240 5.15 -7.82 -14.60
N ASN A 241 5.31 -6.74 -15.36
CA ASN A 241 5.94 -5.51 -14.88
C ASN A 241 5.11 -4.87 -13.76
N ARG A 242 5.58 -5.04 -12.52
CA ARG A 242 4.90 -4.62 -11.31
C ARG A 242 5.87 -3.96 -10.34
N PRO A 243 5.41 -3.12 -9.39
CA PRO A 243 6.25 -2.66 -8.29
C PRO A 243 6.79 -3.84 -7.49
N ASN A 244 8.06 -3.79 -7.04
CA ASN A 244 8.63 -4.82 -6.16
C ASN A 244 7.83 -5.00 -4.85
N CYS A 245 7.05 -3.99 -4.47
CA CYS A 245 6.28 -3.94 -3.22
C CYS A 245 4.88 -3.37 -3.46
N PRO A 246 3.94 -4.13 -4.04
CA PRO A 246 2.56 -3.67 -4.14
C PRO A 246 2.00 -3.34 -2.75
N LEU A 247 1.33 -2.20 -2.65
CA LEU A 247 0.79 -1.70 -1.37
C LEU A 247 -0.39 -2.54 -0.88
N TRP A 248 -1.18 -3.06 -1.81
CA TRP A 248 -2.36 -3.87 -1.55
C TRP A 248 -2.23 -5.19 -2.28
N VAL A 249 -2.53 -6.27 -1.57
CA VAL A 249 -2.50 -7.63 -2.11
C VAL A 249 -3.71 -8.37 -1.58
N ALA A 250 -4.14 -9.42 -2.28
CA ALA A 250 -5.22 -10.29 -1.83
C ALA A 250 -4.67 -11.68 -1.58
N ILE A 251 -5.07 -12.25 -0.45
CA ILE A 251 -4.76 -13.63 -0.09
C ILE A 251 -6.03 -14.47 -0.23
N TYR A 252 -5.93 -15.61 -0.90
CA TYR A 252 -7.05 -16.52 -1.09
C TYR A 252 -7.47 -17.21 0.22
N GLY A 253 -8.69 -17.73 0.29
CA GLY A 253 -9.16 -18.61 1.36
C GLY A 253 -9.44 -17.93 2.71
N GLY A 254 -9.34 -16.60 2.83
CA GLY A 254 -9.73 -15.93 4.06
C GLY A 254 -11.26 -15.91 4.22
N LYS A 255 -11.75 -16.32 5.40
CA LYS A 255 -13.17 -16.21 5.72
C LYS A 255 -13.58 -14.74 5.56
N LYS A 256 -14.64 -14.51 4.78
CA LYS A 256 -15.39 -13.27 4.83
C LYS A 256 -15.98 -13.19 6.24
N ILE A 257 -15.29 -12.50 7.15
CA ILE A 257 -15.89 -12.15 8.43
C ILE A 257 -16.79 -10.97 8.08
N ASP A 258 -18.08 -11.27 7.88
CA ASP A 258 -19.11 -10.24 7.71
C ASP A 258 -19.03 -9.22 8.85
#